data_AF-A0A836ZV49-F1
#
_entry.id   AF-A0A836ZV49-F1
#
_cell.length_a   1.000
_cell.length_b   1.000
_cell.length_c   1.000
_cell.angle_alpha   90.00
_cell.angle_beta   90.00
_cell.angle_gamma   90.00
#
_symmetry.space_group_name_H-M   'P 1'
#
loop_
_entity.id
_entity.type
_entity.pdbx_description
1 polymer ?
#
loop_
_entity_poly.entity_id
_entity_poly.type
_entity_poly.pdbx_seq_one_letter_code
_entity_poly.pdbx_strand_id
1 'polypeptide(L)'
;MRLNDLKPADGARTERTRVGRGIGSGLGKTAGRGHKGSFARKGGGKIKAGFEGGQTPMQRRLPKIGFRSKMARDTAEVLSYQLDKLDAGDVDFAALRAANLVPSRA
;
A
#
# COMPACT_ATOMS: atom_id res chain seq x y z
N MET A 1 -18.50 -30.23 -14.04
CA MET A 1 -18.38 -28.91 -13.41
C MET A 1 -19.23 -27.94 -14.21
N ARG A 2 -20.36 -27.48 -13.66
CA ARG A 2 -21.23 -26.47 -14.29
C ARG A 2 -21.00 -25.11 -13.63
N LEU A 3 -21.44 -24.03 -14.26
CA LEU A 3 -21.26 -22.67 -13.74
C LEU A 3 -21.87 -22.46 -12.35
N ASN A 4 -22.93 -23.21 -12.00
CA ASN A 4 -23.61 -23.17 -10.71
C ASN A 4 -22.96 -24.05 -9.63
N ASP A 5 -21.93 -24.85 -9.96
CA ASP A 5 -21.23 -25.71 -9.01
C ASP A 5 -19.96 -25.06 -8.43
N LEU A 6 -19.62 -23.84 -8.88
CA LEU A 6 -18.44 -23.11 -8.45
C LEU A 6 -18.64 -22.51 -7.05
N LYS A 7 -17.87 -22.97 -6.06
CA LYS A 7 -17.83 -22.40 -4.71
C LYS A 7 -16.44 -21.87 -4.40
N PRO A 8 -16.31 -20.68 -3.79
CA PRO A 8 -15.02 -20.19 -3.33
C PRO A 8 -14.52 -21.03 -2.14
N ALA A 9 -13.22 -20.98 -1.86
CA ALA A 9 -12.67 -21.56 -0.64
C ALA A 9 -13.24 -20.86 0.61
N ASP A 10 -13.29 -21.59 1.72
CA ASP A 10 -13.79 -21.07 2.98
C ASP A 10 -12.97 -19.86 3.44
N GLY A 11 -13.67 -18.78 3.82
CA GLY A 11 -13.04 -17.51 4.23
C GLY A 11 -12.50 -16.65 3.09
N ALA A 12 -12.54 -17.09 1.84
CA ALA A 12 -12.05 -16.30 0.70
C ALA A 12 -12.87 -15.02 0.45
N ARG A 13 -14.10 -14.94 0.96
CA ARG A 13 -14.96 -13.76 0.87
C ARG A 13 -15.56 -13.42 2.23
N THR A 14 -15.45 -12.15 2.61
CA THR A 14 -16.09 -11.58 3.80
C THR A 14 -17.18 -10.61 3.37
N GLU A 15 -18.28 -10.57 4.12
CA GLU A 15 -19.37 -9.63 3.84
C GLU A 15 -18.95 -8.21 4.20
N ARG A 16 -19.36 -7.23 3.37
CA ARG A 16 -19.09 -5.82 3.65
C ARG A 16 -19.92 -5.34 4.84
N THR A 17 -19.29 -4.56 5.71
CA THR A 17 -20.00 -3.91 6.81
C THR A 17 -20.95 -2.84 6.30
N ARG A 18 -22.25 -2.95 6.65
CA ARG A 18 -23.28 -1.96 6.31
C ARG A 18 -23.68 -1.16 7.53
N VAL A 19 -23.16 0.06 7.62
CA VAL A 19 -23.45 0.96 8.77
C VAL A 19 -24.83 1.61 8.67
N GLY A 20 -25.41 1.98 9.82
CA GLY A 20 -26.71 2.64 9.92
C GLY A 20 -27.89 1.74 9.54
N ARG A 21 -27.90 0.48 9.97
CA ARG A 21 -28.95 -0.52 9.67
C ARG A 21 -29.58 -1.12 10.93
N GLY A 22 -30.05 -0.24 11.82
CA GLY A 22 -30.76 -0.63 13.05
C GLY A 22 -29.84 -0.96 14.23
N ILE A 23 -30.43 -1.27 15.39
CA ILE A 23 -29.69 -1.56 16.62
C ILE A 23 -29.05 -2.95 16.55
N GLY A 24 -29.75 -3.94 16.00
CA GLY A 24 -29.25 -5.33 15.87
C GLY A 24 -28.00 -5.48 15.01
N SER A 25 -27.65 -4.49 14.18
CA SER A 25 -26.42 -4.51 13.39
C SER A 25 -25.18 -4.06 14.18
N GLY A 26 -25.31 -3.62 15.43
CA GLY A 26 -24.22 -3.07 16.27
C GLY A 26 -23.66 -1.71 15.82
N LEU A 27 -23.87 -1.34 14.55
CA LEU A 27 -23.40 -0.11 13.91
C LEU A 27 -24.55 0.79 13.48
N GLY A 28 -25.61 0.87 14.29
CA GLY A 28 -26.83 1.64 14.03
C GLY A 28 -26.65 3.16 14.07
N LYS A 29 -27.38 3.83 14.98
CA LYS A 29 -27.56 5.30 15.12
C LYS A 29 -26.37 6.17 14.69
N THR A 30 -25.17 5.92 15.22
CA THR A 30 -23.98 6.75 14.98
C THR A 30 -23.05 6.20 13.90
N ALA A 31 -23.35 5.02 13.35
CA ALA A 31 -22.53 4.35 12.34
C ALA A 31 -21.05 4.25 12.74
N GLY A 32 -20.76 4.07 14.04
CA GLY A 32 -19.40 3.98 14.58
C GLY A 32 -18.66 5.31 14.74
N ARG A 33 -19.30 6.46 14.46
CA ARG A 33 -18.66 7.79 14.49
C ARG A 33 -18.82 8.54 15.82
N GLY A 34 -19.52 7.98 16.79
CA GLY A 34 -19.83 8.65 18.06
C GLY A 34 -20.82 9.83 17.92
N HIS A 35 -20.80 10.74 18.89
CA HIS A 35 -21.71 11.89 18.95
C HIS A 35 -21.00 13.21 18.66
N LYS A 36 -21.53 14.00 17.70
CA LYS A 36 -21.04 15.35 17.35
C LYS A 36 -19.52 15.35 17.03
N GLY A 37 -18.88 16.53 17.05
CA GLY A 37 -17.46 16.68 16.71
C GLY A 37 -17.19 16.75 15.20
N SER A 38 -15.99 17.19 14.84
CA SER A 38 -15.56 17.38 13.44
C SER A 38 -15.57 16.08 12.65
N PHE A 39 -15.09 14.97 13.25
CA PHE A 39 -15.01 13.65 12.62
C PHE A 39 -16.38 12.98 12.38
N ALA A 40 -17.43 13.35 13.13
CA ALA A 40 -18.77 12.83 12.85
C ALA A 40 -19.48 13.55 11.70
N ARG A 41 -19.01 14.74 11.28
CA ARG A 41 -19.59 15.50 10.17
C ARG A 41 -19.18 14.91 8.82
N LYS A 42 -19.97 15.18 7.78
CA LYS A 42 -19.64 14.81 6.40
C LYS A 42 -18.27 15.40 6.02
N GLY A 43 -17.36 14.55 5.55
CA GLY A 43 -15.99 14.94 5.22
C GLY A 43 -14.99 14.86 6.39
N GLY A 44 -15.39 14.31 7.55
CA GLY A 44 -14.46 13.96 8.64
C GLY A 44 -13.66 15.14 9.18
N GLY A 45 -14.27 16.33 9.22
CA GLY A 45 -13.59 17.56 9.61
C GLY A 45 -12.63 18.15 8.57
N LYS A 46 -12.43 17.50 7.41
CA LYS A 46 -11.48 17.90 6.36
C LYS A 46 -10.07 18.21 6.90
N ILE A 47 -9.70 17.57 8.00
CA ILE A 47 -8.41 17.74 8.63
C ILE A 47 -7.37 17.07 7.73
N LYS A 48 -6.38 17.84 7.28
CA LYS A 48 -5.32 17.33 6.38
C LYS A 48 -4.40 16.39 7.15
N ALA A 49 -3.87 15.38 6.46
CA ALA A 49 -2.81 14.54 7.01
C ALA A 49 -1.62 15.42 7.45
N GLY A 50 -1.18 15.24 8.69
CA GLY A 50 -0.12 16.04 9.31
C GLY A 50 -0.57 17.34 9.99
N PHE A 51 -1.88 17.60 10.16
CA PHE A 51 -2.36 18.69 11.02
C PHE A 51 -2.42 18.27 12.49
N GLU A 52 -1.70 18.98 13.36
CA GLU A 52 -1.56 18.69 14.80
C GLU A 52 -2.36 19.67 15.68
N GLY A 53 -3.52 20.14 15.21
CA GLY A 53 -4.42 20.96 16.05
C GLY A 53 -4.02 22.44 16.20
N GLY A 54 -3.06 22.93 15.41
CA GLY A 54 -2.54 24.30 15.46
C GLY A 54 -1.05 24.37 15.82
N GLN A 55 -0.52 23.28 16.33
CA GLN A 55 0.91 23.09 16.53
C GLN A 55 1.67 23.02 15.18
N THR A 56 2.88 23.57 15.12
CA THR A 56 3.76 23.44 13.94
C THR A 56 4.02 21.95 13.67
N PRO A 57 3.62 21.39 12.52
CA PRO A 57 3.73 19.94 12.29
C PRO A 57 5.16 19.43 12.30
N MET A 58 5.35 18.17 12.68
CA MET A 58 6.67 17.52 12.71
C MET A 58 7.46 17.67 11.40
N GLN A 59 6.81 17.50 10.25
CA GLN A 59 7.41 17.65 8.92
C GLN A 59 7.96 19.07 8.62
N ARG A 60 7.54 20.08 9.39
CA ARG A 60 8.07 21.46 9.31
C ARG A 60 9.10 21.78 10.38
N ARG A 61 9.09 21.05 11.51
CA ARG A 61 10.03 21.24 12.62
C ARG A 61 11.40 20.68 12.29
N LEU A 62 11.43 19.52 11.65
CA LEU A 62 12.68 18.86 11.31
C LEU A 62 13.28 19.48 10.05
N PRO A 63 14.61 19.71 10.03
CA PRO A 63 15.28 20.17 8.83
C PRO A 63 15.21 19.10 7.73
N LYS A 64 15.20 19.53 6.47
CA LYS A 64 15.37 18.62 5.34
C LYS A 64 16.85 18.25 5.23
N ILE A 65 17.15 16.96 5.23
CA ILE A 65 18.52 16.43 5.17
C ILE A 65 18.64 15.50 3.95
N GLY A 66 19.79 15.55 3.28
CA GLY A 66 20.14 14.67 2.16
C GLY A 66 19.83 15.25 0.78
N PHE A 67 20.15 14.46 -0.26
CA PHE A 67 19.89 14.77 -1.67
C PHE A 67 19.55 13.48 -2.42
N ARG A 68 18.93 13.61 -3.60
CA ARG A 68 18.62 12.46 -4.46
C ARG A 68 19.69 12.29 -5.54
N SER A 69 20.50 11.23 -5.46
CA SER A 69 21.46 10.88 -6.52
C SER A 69 20.73 10.45 -7.80
N LYS A 70 21.21 10.90 -8.97
CA LYS A 70 20.69 10.45 -10.27
C LYS A 70 21.12 9.01 -10.58
N MET A 71 22.37 8.66 -10.22
CA MET A 71 22.93 7.32 -10.47
C MET A 71 22.16 6.21 -9.77
N ALA A 72 21.55 6.49 -8.61
CA ALA A 72 20.74 5.51 -7.89
C ALA A 72 19.53 4.98 -8.68
N ARG A 73 19.13 5.64 -9.77
CA ARG A 73 18.09 5.13 -10.69
C ARG A 73 18.64 4.17 -11.74
N ASP A 74 19.92 4.30 -12.05
CA ASP A 74 20.63 3.58 -13.11
C ASP A 74 21.55 2.51 -12.50
N THR A 75 21.25 2.07 -11.27
CA THR A 75 22.00 1.03 -10.54
C THR A 75 21.02 -0.02 -10.07
N ALA A 76 21.38 -1.29 -10.21
CA ALA A 76 20.59 -2.42 -9.77
C ALA A 76 21.43 -3.37 -8.91
N GLU A 77 20.78 -3.99 -7.93
CA GLU A 77 21.37 -4.99 -7.06
C GLU A 77 20.83 -6.37 -7.47
N VAL A 78 21.73 -7.34 -7.65
CA VAL A 78 21.38 -8.73 -7.97
C VAL A 78 21.91 -9.62 -6.86
N LEU A 79 21.05 -10.47 -6.33
CA LEU A 79 21.38 -11.38 -5.23
C LEU A 79 21.98 -12.67 -5.79
N SER A 80 22.93 -13.28 -5.07
CA SER A 80 23.68 -14.45 -5.54
C SER A 80 22.78 -15.63 -5.94
N TYR A 81 21.72 -15.91 -5.17
CA TYR A 81 20.78 -16.98 -5.48
C TYR A 81 19.92 -16.74 -6.74
N GLN A 82 19.87 -15.50 -7.26
CA GLN A 82 19.14 -15.21 -8.49
C GLN A 82 19.92 -15.64 -9.72
N LEU A 83 21.24 -15.85 -9.58
CA LEU A 83 22.13 -16.27 -10.67
C LEU A 83 21.88 -17.71 -11.09
N ASP A 84 21.29 -18.55 -10.23
CA ASP A 84 20.90 -19.93 -10.59
C ASP A 84 19.86 -20.00 -11.71
N LYS A 85 19.21 -18.87 -12.04
CA LYS A 85 18.29 -18.76 -13.17
C LYS A 85 18.99 -18.52 -14.52
N LEU A 86 20.28 -18.19 -14.49
CA LEU A 86 21.09 -18.00 -15.69
C LEU A 86 21.67 -19.36 -16.08
N ASP A 87 21.78 -19.59 -17.39
CA ASP A 87 22.52 -20.75 -17.89
C ASP A 87 24.01 -20.61 -17.53
N ALA A 88 24.70 -21.75 -17.38
CA ALA A 88 26.12 -21.76 -17.06
C ALA A 88 26.93 -21.00 -18.14
N GLY A 89 27.56 -19.90 -17.75
CA GLY A 89 28.26 -19.01 -18.67
C GLY A 89 28.60 -17.65 -18.06
N ASP A 90 28.89 -16.68 -18.94
CA ASP A 90 29.26 -15.32 -18.54
C ASP A 90 28.06 -14.53 -18.00
N VAL A 91 28.24 -13.90 -16.83
CA VAL A 91 27.23 -13.01 -16.23
C VAL A 91 27.45 -11.59 -16.75
N ASP A 92 26.82 -11.26 -17.88
CA ASP A 92 26.83 -9.93 -18.46
C ASP A 92 25.51 -9.17 -18.22
N PHE A 93 25.53 -7.87 -18.51
CA PHE A 93 24.35 -7.03 -18.31
C PHE A 93 23.18 -7.40 -19.25
N ALA A 94 23.49 -7.89 -20.46
CA ALA A 94 22.49 -8.31 -21.42
C ALA A 94 21.75 -9.58 -20.94
N ALA A 95 22.47 -10.56 -20.40
CA ALA A 95 21.93 -11.79 -19.83
C ALA A 95 21.10 -11.51 -18.58
N LEU A 96 21.59 -10.64 -17.67
CA LEU A 96 20.82 -10.23 -16.50
C LEU A 96 19.51 -9.54 -16.88
N ARG A 97 19.52 -8.73 -17.94
CA ARG A 97 18.32 -8.07 -18.47
C ARG A 97 17.39 -9.08 -19.15
N ALA A 98 17.91 -10.01 -19.95
CA ALA A 98 17.13 -11.08 -20.58
C ALA A 98 16.44 -11.99 -19.56
N ALA A 99 17.10 -12.26 -18.43
CA ALA A 99 16.56 -13.03 -17.31
C ALA A 99 15.62 -12.21 -16.39
N ASN A 100 15.33 -10.95 -16.71
CA ASN A 100 14.53 -10.02 -15.90
C ASN A 100 15.05 -9.84 -14.46
N LEU A 101 16.36 -9.95 -14.25
CA LEU A 101 17.00 -9.74 -12.94
C LEU A 101 17.34 -8.27 -12.69
N VAL A 102 17.43 -7.47 -13.76
CA VAL A 102 17.74 -6.04 -13.71
C VAL A 102 16.64 -5.24 -14.42
N PRO A 103 16.23 -4.05 -13.91
CA PRO A 103 15.24 -3.21 -14.58
C PRO A 103 15.71 -2.75 -15.97
N SER A 104 14.79 -2.56 -16.91
CA SER A 104 15.12 -2.07 -18.26
C SER A 104 15.66 -0.63 -18.30
N ARG A 105 15.49 0.12 -17.21
CA ARG A 105 15.97 1.49 -17.05
C ARG A 105 17.28 1.60 -16.28
N ALA A 106 17.71 0.52 -15.64
CA ALA A 106 19.06 0.42 -15.10
C ALA A 106 20.02 0.11 -16.25
#